data_AF-A0A915P5Y9-F1
#
_entry.id   AF-A0A915P5Y9-F1
#
_cell.length_a   1.000
_cell.length_b   1.000
_cell.length_c   1.000
_cell.angle_alpha   90.00
_cell.angle_beta   90.00
_cell.angle_gamma   90.00
#
_symmetry.space_group_name_H-M   'P 1'
#
loop_
_entity.id
_entity.type
_entity.pdbx_description
1 polymer ?
#
loop_
_entity_poly.entity_id
_entity_poly.type
_entity_poly.pdbx_seq_one_letter_code
_entity_poly.pdbx_strand_id
1 'polypeptide(L)'
;MKMIKVYHAYWPDRNICVAIKIVKRSKNFIKKATKNEIEVHEYINSNITHCQRDYIIRIRKHSGYYFWKGKYMSIVMELGGRNLYNYYDRNNLIISRYDEDGEIFSNERKVILENIFKCAAKALQQFHNFGVHNDIKSDNFVTLKEQNELEPLTSCRLIDFNLSKTNGQDNVTNDMEVNILFIYVYSPR
;
A
#
# COMPACT_ATOMS: atom_id res chain seq x y z
N MET A 1 3.63 -15.29 -16.30
CA MET A 1 2.60 -14.22 -16.22
C MET A 1 2.57 -13.65 -14.80
N LYS A 2 2.83 -12.34 -14.61
CA LYS A 2 2.78 -11.71 -13.27
C LYS A 2 1.38 -11.88 -12.66
N MET A 3 1.32 -12.37 -11.41
CA MET A 3 0.07 -12.70 -10.71
C MET A 3 -0.60 -11.48 -10.07
N ILE A 4 0.16 -10.40 -9.87
CA ILE A 4 -0.31 -9.10 -9.37
C ILE A 4 0.18 -8.04 -10.35
N LYS A 5 -0.69 -7.10 -10.71
CA LYS A 5 -0.37 -5.92 -11.51
C LYS A 5 -1.07 -4.70 -10.93
N VAL A 6 -0.41 -3.55 -10.94
CA VAL A 6 -0.99 -2.27 -10.52
C VAL A 6 -1.05 -1.37 -11.75
N TYR A 7 -2.19 -0.72 -11.96
CA TYR A 7 -2.46 0.15 -13.09
C TYR A 7 -2.82 1.55 -12.59
N HIS A 8 -2.35 2.57 -13.29
CA HIS A 8 -2.92 3.91 -13.20
C HIS A 8 -4.18 3.94 -14.06
N ALA A 9 -5.30 4.34 -13.49
CA ALA A 9 -6.58 4.48 -14.19
C ALA A 9 -7.28 5.78 -13.81
N TYR A 10 -8.17 6.25 -14.69
CA TYR A 10 -9.08 7.35 -14.41
C TYR A 10 -10.47 6.78 -14.07
N TRP A 11 -11.11 7.30 -13.01
CA TRP A 11 -12.46 6.94 -12.59
C TRP A 11 -13.43 8.04 -13.04
N PRO A 12 -14.19 7.84 -14.15
CA PRO A 12 -15.02 8.88 -14.76
C PRO A 12 -16.10 9.42 -13.80
N ASP A 13 -16.86 8.53 -13.15
CA ASP A 13 -17.96 8.92 -12.25
C ASP A 13 -17.52 9.82 -11.08
N ARG A 14 -16.24 9.77 -10.72
CA ARG A 14 -15.67 10.54 -9.61
C ARG A 14 -14.71 11.63 -10.06
N ASN A 15 -14.42 11.73 -11.35
CA ASN A 15 -13.43 12.65 -11.93
C ASN A 15 -12.06 12.62 -11.20
N ILE A 16 -11.53 11.42 -10.92
CA ILE A 16 -10.24 11.27 -10.22
C ILE A 16 -9.37 10.17 -10.84
N CYS A 17 -8.05 10.33 -10.74
CA CYS A 17 -7.11 9.24 -11.01
C CYS A 17 -6.98 8.32 -9.79
N VAL A 18 -6.81 7.02 -10.03
CA VAL A 18 -6.69 5.96 -9.02
C VAL A 18 -5.62 4.95 -9.41
N ALA A 19 -5.11 4.22 -8.41
CA ALA A 19 -4.32 3.02 -8.63
C ALA A 19 -5.23 1.78 -8.53
N ILE A 20 -5.18 0.88 -9.49
CA ILE A 20 -5.95 -0.36 -9.51
C ILE A 20 -5.01 -1.56 -9.44
N LYS A 21 -5.00 -2.26 -8.30
CA LYS A 21 -4.27 -3.52 -8.11
C LYS A 21 -5.16 -4.68 -8.54
N ILE A 22 -4.74 -5.39 -9.58
CA ILE A 22 -5.40 -6.59 -10.10
C ILE A 22 -4.62 -7.82 -9.71
N VAL A 23 -5.31 -8.76 -9.06
CA VAL A 23 -4.73 -10.00 -8.56
C VAL A 23 -5.43 -11.19 -9.21
N LYS A 24 -4.65 -12.08 -9.84
CA LYS A 24 -5.16 -13.37 -10.32
C LYS A 24 -5.17 -14.37 -9.15
N ARG A 25 -6.36 -14.87 -8.77
CA ARG A 25 -6.55 -15.80 -7.65
C ARG A 25 -6.26 -17.25 -8.06
N SER A 26 -5.05 -17.52 -8.56
CA SER A 26 -4.64 -18.86 -9.00
C SER A 26 -3.98 -19.70 -7.90
N LYS A 27 -3.48 -19.08 -6.83
CA LYS A 27 -2.78 -19.77 -5.74
C LYS A 27 -3.39 -19.38 -4.37
N ASN A 28 -3.47 -20.33 -3.45
CA ASN A 28 -4.08 -20.13 -2.13
C ASN A 28 -3.40 -19.02 -1.31
N PHE A 29 -2.06 -18.94 -1.32
CA PHE A 29 -1.35 -17.89 -0.58
C PHE A 29 -1.68 -16.49 -1.11
N ILE A 30 -1.83 -16.32 -2.42
CA ILE A 30 -2.21 -15.04 -3.05
C ILE A 30 -3.63 -14.67 -2.63
N LYS A 31 -4.53 -15.65 -2.65
CA LYS A 31 -5.90 -15.49 -2.18
C LYS A 31 -5.94 -15.01 -0.72
N LYS A 32 -5.10 -15.59 0.15
CA LYS A 32 -5.01 -15.24 1.57
C LYS A 32 -4.42 -13.84 1.77
N ALA A 33 -3.30 -13.53 1.11
CA ALA A 33 -2.63 -12.25 1.18
C ALA A 33 -3.54 -11.08 0.73
N THR A 34 -4.26 -11.25 -0.38
CA THR A 34 -5.21 -10.21 -0.85
C THR A 34 -6.41 -10.06 0.07
N LYS A 35 -6.91 -11.15 0.66
CA LYS A 35 -7.99 -11.09 1.66
C LYS A 35 -7.52 -10.32 2.90
N ASN A 36 -6.31 -10.63 3.39
CA ASN A 36 -5.71 -9.95 4.53
C ASN A 36 -5.56 -8.45 4.28
N GLU A 37 -5.06 -8.04 3.11
CA GLU A 37 -4.92 -6.63 2.74
C GLU A 37 -6.27 -5.88 2.80
N ILE A 38 -7.35 -6.52 2.36
CA ILE A 38 -8.70 -5.95 2.44
C ILE A 38 -9.18 -5.90 3.90
N GLU A 39 -9.02 -6.97 4.67
CA GLU A 39 -9.44 -7.06 6.07
C GLU A 39 -8.72 -6.01 6.95
N VAL A 40 -7.40 -5.88 6.81
CA VAL A 40 -6.60 -4.83 7.49
C VAL A 40 -7.13 -3.44 7.14
N HIS A 41 -7.44 -3.22 5.87
CA HIS A 41 -7.92 -1.92 5.42
C HIS A 41 -9.34 -1.61 5.92
N GLU A 42 -10.25 -2.57 5.89
CA GLU A 42 -11.61 -2.42 6.42
C GLU A 42 -11.58 -2.16 7.94
N TYR A 43 -10.68 -2.83 8.65
CA TYR A 43 -10.42 -2.55 10.06
C TYR A 43 -9.95 -1.11 10.29
N ILE A 44 -8.95 -0.64 9.54
CA ILE A 44 -8.48 0.76 9.64
C ILE A 44 -9.62 1.73 9.32
N ASN A 45 -10.36 1.51 8.22
CA ASN A 45 -11.50 2.35 7.84
C ASN A 45 -12.55 2.49 8.95
N SER A 46 -12.80 1.41 9.68
CA SER A 46 -13.84 1.37 10.72
C SER A 46 -13.38 2.03 12.03
N ASN A 47 -12.07 2.20 12.23
CA ASN A 47 -11.49 2.70 13.49
C ASN A 47 -10.79 4.06 13.34
N ILE A 48 -10.62 4.57 12.12
CA ILE A 48 -9.92 5.83 11.86
C ILE A 48 -10.91 6.99 11.79
N THR A 49 -10.66 8.08 12.52
CA THR A 49 -11.39 9.33 12.30
C THR A 49 -10.87 10.02 11.03
N HIS A 50 -11.70 10.84 10.36
CA HIS A 50 -11.36 11.42 9.05
C HIS A 50 -10.08 12.29 9.08
N CYS A 51 -9.70 12.80 10.27
CA CYS A 51 -8.50 13.62 10.51
C CYS A 51 -7.22 12.80 10.79
N GLN A 52 -7.30 11.47 10.78
CA GLN A 52 -6.20 10.59 11.20
C GLN A 52 -5.59 9.75 10.07
N ARG A 53 -5.92 10.00 8.79
CA ARG A 53 -5.47 9.15 7.66
C ARG A 53 -4.45 9.80 6.74
N ASP A 54 -3.61 10.66 7.29
CA ASP A 54 -2.65 11.43 6.49
C ASP A 54 -1.40 10.65 6.09
N TYR A 55 -1.24 9.39 6.48
CA TYR A 55 -0.04 8.61 6.18
C TYR A 55 -0.29 7.15 5.77
N ILE A 56 -1.56 6.76 5.59
CA ILE A 56 -1.96 5.41 5.17
C ILE A 56 -2.79 5.51 3.89
N ILE A 57 -2.40 4.79 2.83
CA ILE A 57 -3.10 4.83 1.55
C ILE A 57 -4.58 4.49 1.71
N ARG A 58 -5.47 5.18 0.99
CA ARG A 58 -6.90 4.90 1.02
C ARG A 58 -7.31 3.92 -0.09
N ILE A 59 -7.77 2.73 0.26
CA ILE A 59 -8.59 1.86 -0.60
C ILE A 59 -9.99 2.45 -0.65
N ARG A 60 -10.46 2.71 -1.87
CA ARG A 60 -11.77 3.30 -2.18
C ARG A 60 -12.82 2.24 -2.49
N LYS A 61 -12.40 1.12 -3.10
CA LYS A 61 -13.28 0.03 -3.51
C LYS A 61 -12.47 -1.25 -3.69
N HIS A 62 -13.09 -2.41 -3.49
CA HIS A 62 -12.57 -3.69 -3.93
C HIS A 62 -13.70 -4.51 -4.56
N SER A 63 -13.38 -5.43 -5.46
CA SER A 63 -14.36 -6.36 -6.03
C SER A 63 -13.72 -7.66 -6.52
N GLY A 64 -14.48 -8.75 -6.45
CA GLY A 64 -14.14 -10.02 -7.09
C GLY A 64 -14.87 -10.19 -8.40
N TYR A 65 -14.22 -10.70 -9.44
CA TYR A 65 -14.86 -10.98 -10.73
C TYR A 65 -14.20 -12.17 -11.45
N TYR A 66 -14.93 -12.73 -12.40
CA TYR A 66 -14.49 -13.84 -13.23
C TYR A 66 -14.19 -13.31 -14.64
N PHE A 67 -13.07 -13.74 -15.19
CA PHE A 67 -12.74 -13.56 -16.61
C PHE A 67 -12.51 -14.96 -17.20
N TRP A 68 -12.56 -15.10 -18.53
CA TRP A 68 -12.28 -16.35 -19.25
C TRP A 68 -10.96 -17.05 -18.84
N LYS A 69 -10.02 -16.31 -18.24
CA LYS A 69 -8.71 -16.80 -17.76
C LYS A 69 -8.62 -17.06 -16.24
N GLY A 70 -9.74 -17.02 -15.51
CA GLY A 70 -9.84 -17.39 -14.09
C GLY A 70 -10.51 -16.34 -13.19
N LYS A 71 -10.41 -16.55 -11.86
CA LYS A 71 -10.92 -15.63 -10.83
C LYS A 71 -9.92 -14.51 -10.57
N TYR A 72 -10.41 -13.27 -10.49
CA TYR A 72 -9.63 -12.07 -10.22
C TYR A 72 -10.20 -11.29 -9.05
N MET A 73 -9.36 -10.47 -8.45
CA MET A 73 -9.74 -9.47 -7.46
C MET A 73 -9.13 -8.13 -7.87
N SER A 74 -9.90 -7.05 -7.78
CA SER A 74 -9.39 -5.69 -7.91
C SER A 74 -9.47 -4.98 -6.57
N ILE A 75 -8.46 -4.15 -6.31
CA ILE A 75 -8.42 -3.20 -5.21
C ILE A 75 -8.14 -1.83 -5.84
N VAL A 76 -9.07 -0.90 -5.67
CA VAL A 76 -8.99 0.48 -6.15
C VAL A 76 -8.53 1.37 -5.01
N MET A 77 -7.41 2.04 -5.20
CA MET A 77 -6.74 2.88 -4.22
C MET A 77 -6.64 4.32 -4.70
N GLU A 78 -6.47 5.23 -3.74
CA GLU A 78 -5.85 6.53 -3.98
C GLU A 78 -4.56 6.37 -4.79
N LEU A 79 -4.34 7.28 -5.72
CA LEU A 79 -3.13 7.30 -6.51
C LEU A 79 -2.03 8.01 -5.72
N GLY A 80 -0.98 7.28 -5.35
CA GLY A 80 0.27 7.85 -4.83
C GLY A 80 1.20 8.31 -5.95
N GLY A 81 2.30 8.95 -5.55
CA GLY A 81 3.41 9.31 -6.42
C GLY A 81 4.44 8.18 -6.53
N ARG A 82 5.72 8.53 -6.41
CA ARG A 82 6.84 7.58 -6.47
C ARG A 82 6.99 6.85 -5.13
N ASN A 83 7.52 5.62 -5.15
CA ASN A 83 7.97 5.02 -3.91
C ASN A 83 9.22 5.72 -3.37
N LEU A 84 9.54 5.57 -2.07
CA LEU A 84 10.65 6.31 -1.45
C LEU A 84 12.02 5.92 -2.03
N TYR A 85 12.16 4.70 -2.56
CA TYR A 85 13.38 4.28 -3.28
C TYR A 85 13.58 5.16 -4.52
N ASN A 86 12.58 5.22 -5.40
CA ASN A 86 12.62 6.00 -6.63
C ASN A 86 12.65 7.51 -6.37
N TYR A 87 12.03 7.98 -5.29
CA TYR A 87 12.11 9.38 -4.87
C TYR A 87 13.55 9.74 -4.46
N TYR A 88 14.20 8.91 -3.64
CA TYR A 88 15.60 9.11 -3.27
C TYR A 88 16.51 9.08 -4.49
N ASP A 89 16.42 8.03 -5.31
CA ASP A 89 17.26 7.84 -6.49
C ASP A 89 17.21 9.06 -7.43
N ARG A 90 16.00 9.54 -7.73
CA ARG A 90 15.82 10.71 -8.60
C ARG A 90 16.37 11.99 -7.99
N ASN A 91 16.16 12.23 -6.69
CA ASN A 91 16.73 13.40 -6.03
C ASN A 91 18.25 13.30 -5.97
N ASN A 92 18.79 12.12 -5.68
CA ASN A 92 20.21 11.89 -5.59
C ASN A 92 20.92 12.28 -6.89
N LEU A 93 20.38 11.88 -8.04
CA LEU A 93 20.89 12.29 -9.36
C LEU A 93 20.97 13.81 -9.57
N ILE A 94 20.05 14.57 -8.96
CA ILE A 94 20.00 16.04 -9.08
C ILE A 94 21.06 16.71 -8.19
N ILE A 95 21.33 16.13 -7.03
CA ILE A 95 22.19 16.74 -6.00
C ILE A 95 23.58 16.14 -5.90
N SER A 96 23.85 15.04 -6.60
CA SER A 96 25.17 14.42 -6.64
C SER A 96 26.19 15.42 -7.18
N ARG A 97 27.25 15.63 -6.39
CA ARG A 97 28.41 16.44 -6.76
C ARG A 97 29.63 15.53 -6.71
N TYR A 98 30.55 15.76 -7.63
CA TYR A 98 31.80 15.01 -7.73
C TYR A 98 32.99 15.96 -7.59
N ASP A 99 34.01 15.54 -6.87
CA ASP A 99 35.34 16.14 -6.86
C ASP A 99 36.39 15.14 -7.39
N GLU A 100 37.68 15.47 -7.23
CA GLU A 100 38.80 14.64 -7.66
C GLU A 100 38.86 13.28 -6.93
N ASP A 101 38.30 13.19 -5.73
CA ASP A 101 38.33 12.00 -4.88
C ASP A 101 37.03 11.17 -4.95
N GLY A 102 35.99 11.68 -5.60
CA GLY A 102 34.76 10.96 -5.90
C GLY A 102 33.48 11.73 -5.58
N GLU A 103 32.43 11.00 -5.18
CA GLU A 103 31.13 11.60 -4.87
C GLU A 103 31.13 12.24 -3.47
N ILE A 104 30.78 13.53 -3.39
CA ILE A 104 30.69 14.27 -2.12
C ILE A 104 29.31 14.07 -1.50
N PHE A 105 29.27 13.68 -0.22
CA PHE A 105 28.04 13.67 0.57
C PHE A 105 27.63 15.09 0.94
N SER A 106 26.59 15.61 0.29
CA SER A 106 26.14 17.00 0.46
C SER A 106 25.15 17.19 1.63
N ASN A 107 25.04 18.43 2.13
CA ASN A 107 24.02 18.78 3.12
C ASN A 107 22.60 18.58 2.56
N GLU A 108 22.42 18.82 1.27
CA GLU A 108 21.18 18.57 0.54
C GLU A 108 20.78 17.08 0.61
N ARG A 109 21.75 16.17 0.45
CA ARG A 109 21.52 14.72 0.59
C ARG A 109 21.06 14.35 1.99
N LYS A 110 21.71 14.93 3.01
CA LYS A 110 21.33 14.74 4.41
C LYS A 110 19.87 15.15 4.64
N VAL A 111 19.48 16.33 4.16
CA VAL A 111 18.10 16.86 4.31
C VAL A 111 17.07 15.94 3.65
N ILE A 112 17.34 15.42 2.45
CA ILE A 112 16.45 14.48 1.77
C ILE A 112 16.27 13.20 2.59
N LEU A 113 17.35 12.60 3.05
CA LEU A 113 17.31 11.39 3.88
C LEU A 113 16.55 11.62 5.19
N GLU A 114 16.81 12.74 5.88
CA GLU A 114 16.07 13.11 7.09
C GLU A 114 14.57 13.21 6.84
N ASN A 115 14.14 13.79 5.72
CA ASN A 115 12.72 13.91 5.40
C ASN A 115 12.09 12.57 5.03
N ILE A 116 12.81 11.69 4.33
CA ILE A 116 12.41 10.29 4.09
C ILE A 116 12.17 9.57 5.41
N PHE A 117 13.12 9.65 6.35
CA PHE A 117 12.99 9.00 7.66
C PHE A 117 11.85 9.58 8.49
N LYS A 118 11.74 10.92 8.57
CA LYS A 118 10.63 11.59 9.27
C LYS A 118 9.28 11.14 8.71
N CYS A 119 9.17 11.04 7.38
CA CYS A 119 7.94 10.62 6.73
C CYS A 119 7.58 9.17 7.03
N ALA A 120 8.52 8.24 6.84
CA ALA A 120 8.31 6.83 7.11
C ALA A 120 7.96 6.59 8.58
N ALA A 121 8.65 7.27 9.50
CA ALA A 121 8.37 7.19 10.94
C ALA A 121 6.94 7.64 11.28
N LYS A 122 6.46 8.76 10.71
CA LYS A 122 5.07 9.22 10.93
C LYS A 122 4.04 8.23 10.38
N ALA A 123 4.29 7.65 9.20
CA ALA A 123 3.42 6.63 8.63
C ALA A 123 3.35 5.36 9.47
N LEU A 124 4.49 4.92 9.99
CA LEU A 124 4.57 3.77 10.89
C LEU A 124 3.90 4.05 12.23
N GLN A 125 4.15 5.21 12.83
CA GLN A 125 3.51 5.64 14.07
C GLN A 125 1.98 5.66 13.92
N GLN A 126 1.47 6.20 12.80
CA GLN A 126 0.03 6.20 12.53
C GLN A 126 -0.51 4.78 12.36
N PHE A 127 0.19 3.92 11.60
CA PHE A 127 -0.24 2.54 11.38
C PHE A 127 -0.21 1.69 12.66
N HIS A 128 0.72 1.98 13.57
CA HIS A 128 0.88 1.24 14.83
C HIS A 128 -0.35 1.32 15.75
N ASN A 129 -1.17 2.36 15.61
CA ASN A 129 -2.46 2.45 16.30
C ASN A 129 -3.44 1.33 15.88
N PHE A 130 -3.21 0.70 14.73
CA PHE A 130 -4.09 -0.32 14.17
C PHE A 130 -3.46 -1.71 14.07
N GLY A 131 -2.12 -1.79 13.97
CA GLY A 131 -1.43 -3.05 13.76
C GLY A 131 0.07 -2.94 13.48
N VAL A 132 0.64 -4.04 12.99
CA VAL A 132 2.06 -4.16 12.60
C VAL A 132 2.14 -4.53 11.13
N HIS A 133 2.95 -3.81 10.35
CA HIS A 133 2.98 -3.96 8.89
C HIS A 133 3.66 -5.25 8.40
N ASN A 134 4.72 -5.68 9.09
CA ASN A 134 5.58 -6.85 8.82
C ASN A 134 6.34 -6.87 7.47
N ASP A 135 6.22 -5.84 6.64
CA ASP A 135 6.96 -5.72 5.37
C ASP A 135 7.43 -4.27 5.15
N ILE A 136 8.30 -3.78 6.04
CA ILE A 136 8.81 -2.40 5.98
C ILE A 136 10.00 -2.33 5.03
N LYS A 137 9.79 -1.64 3.90
CA LYS A 137 10.82 -1.36 2.89
C LYS A 137 10.46 -0.09 2.13
N SER A 138 11.45 0.54 1.52
CA SER A 138 11.31 1.81 0.77
C SER A 138 10.23 1.76 -0.32
N ASP A 139 9.98 0.59 -0.91
CA ASP A 139 8.96 0.39 -1.94
C ASP A 139 7.53 0.49 -1.42
N ASN A 140 7.32 0.24 -0.13
CA ASN A 140 6.00 0.22 0.51
C ASN A 140 5.60 1.57 1.10
N PHE A 141 6.37 2.62 0.81
CA PHE A 141 6.00 4.00 1.09
C PHE A 141 5.99 4.78 -0.21
N VAL A 142 4.90 5.49 -0.49
CA VAL A 142 4.76 6.32 -1.69
C VAL A 142 4.57 7.78 -1.34
N THR A 143 5.15 8.69 -2.10
CA THR A 143 4.92 10.13 -1.95
C THR A 143 3.47 10.48 -2.29
N LEU A 144 3.06 11.71 -1.99
CA LEU A 144 1.84 12.26 -2.58
C LEU A 144 1.95 12.32 -4.12
N LYS A 145 0.82 12.20 -4.81
CA LYS A 145 0.75 12.30 -6.29
C LYS A 145 1.37 13.60 -6.81
N GLU A 146 1.15 14.69 -6.10
CA GLU A 146 1.54 16.05 -6.49
C GLU A 146 2.85 16.49 -5.82
N GLN A 147 3.59 15.57 -5.18
CA GLN A 147 4.88 15.90 -4.56
C GLN A 147 5.84 16.49 -5.60
N ASN A 148 6.25 17.74 -5.39
CA ASN A 148 7.31 18.40 -6.13
C ASN A 148 8.67 17.88 -5.66
N GLU A 149 9.57 17.55 -6.60
CA GLU A 149 10.91 17.05 -6.30
C GLU A 149 11.86 18.17 -5.84
N LEU A 150 11.54 19.42 -6.14
CA LEU A 150 12.27 20.59 -5.67
C LEU A 150 11.88 21.00 -4.24
N GLU A 151 10.81 20.41 -3.70
CA GLU A 151 10.32 20.70 -2.35
C GLU A 151 10.65 19.55 -1.40
N PRO A 152 10.93 19.86 -0.12
CA PRO A 152 11.11 18.84 0.91
C PRO A 152 9.92 17.88 0.99
N LEU A 153 10.19 16.58 1.14
CA LEU A 153 9.15 15.59 1.38
C LEU A 153 8.48 15.86 2.74
N THR A 154 7.18 16.18 2.72
CA THR A 154 6.41 16.46 3.94
C THR A 154 5.51 15.29 4.37
N SER A 155 5.08 14.47 3.42
CA SER A 155 4.17 13.34 3.66
C SER A 155 4.30 12.23 2.61
N CYS A 156 3.91 11.03 3.00
CA CYS A 156 3.97 9.79 2.24
C CYS A 156 2.83 8.88 2.74
N ARG A 157 2.51 7.85 1.97
CA ARG A 157 1.48 6.87 2.27
C ARG A 157 2.13 5.50 2.39
N LEU A 158 1.88 4.82 3.50
CA LEU A 158 2.16 3.39 3.64
C LEU A 158 1.19 2.60 2.75
N ILE A 159 1.70 1.60 2.04
CA ILE A 159 0.98 0.73 1.10
C ILE A 159 1.35 -0.76 1.32
N ASP A 160 0.61 -1.66 0.67
CA ASP A 160 0.85 -3.12 0.62
C ASP A 160 0.74 -3.84 1.98
N PHE A 161 -0.49 -3.89 2.51
CA PHE A 161 -0.81 -4.50 3.81
C PHE A 161 -0.97 -6.03 3.78
N ASN A 162 -0.42 -6.68 2.76
CA ASN A 162 -0.62 -8.11 2.49
C ASN A 162 -0.08 -9.04 3.60
N LEU A 163 0.95 -8.59 4.33
CA LEU A 163 1.59 -9.31 5.45
C LEU A 163 1.29 -8.66 6.82
N SER A 164 0.50 -7.58 6.83
CA SER A 164 0.17 -6.87 8.06
C SER A 164 -0.73 -7.68 8.98
N LYS A 165 -0.63 -7.41 10.28
CA LYS A 165 -1.51 -7.95 11.32
C LYS A 165 -2.19 -6.79 12.03
N THR A 166 -3.50 -6.89 12.28
CA THR A 166 -4.21 -5.89 13.08
C THR A 166 -4.17 -6.26 14.57
N ASN A 167 -4.29 -5.27 15.45
CA ASN A 167 -4.30 -5.47 16.91
C ASN A 167 -5.43 -6.41 17.38
N GLY A 168 -6.51 -6.55 16.58
CA GLY A 168 -7.61 -7.48 16.86
C GLY A 168 -7.33 -8.95 16.47
N GLN A 169 -6.32 -9.23 15.65
CA GLN A 169 -6.01 -10.59 15.18
C GLN A 169 -5.13 -11.40 16.16
N ASP A 170 -4.32 -10.73 16.99
CA ASP A 170 -3.46 -11.43 17.97
C ASP A 170 -4.27 -12.02 19.15
N ASN A 171 -5.55 -11.68 19.30
CA ASN A 171 -6.46 -12.22 20.33
C ASN A 171 -7.28 -13.44 19.86
N VAL A 172 -7.14 -13.91 18.62
CA VAL A 172 -7.98 -14.99 18.05
C VAL A 172 -7.21 -16.29 17.80
N THR A 173 -5.94 -16.38 18.18
CA THR A 173 -5.17 -17.65 18.09
C THR A 173 -5.29 -18.53 19.33
N ASN A 174 -6.51 -18.66 19.87
CA ASN A 174 -6.90 -19.84 20.64
C ASN A 174 -8.24 -20.34 20.05
N ASP A 175 -8.17 -21.52 19.42
CA ASP A 175 -9.26 -22.38 18.99
C ASP A 175 -10.37 -21.78 18.13
N MET A 176 -10.34 -22.04 16.82
CA MET A 176 -11.53 -22.57 16.13
C MET A 176 -11.14 -23.25 14.82
N GLU A 177 -11.33 -24.57 14.82
CA GLU A 177 -11.46 -25.39 13.63
C GLU A 177 -12.43 -24.74 12.63
N VAL A 178 -12.01 -24.77 11.37
CA VAL A 178 -12.71 -24.21 10.24
C VAL A 178 -13.95 -25.06 9.95
N ASN A 179 -15.09 -24.74 10.57
CA ASN A 179 -16.40 -25.20 10.10
C ASN A 179 -16.92 -24.24 9.01
N ILE A 180 -16.48 -24.45 7.77
CA ILE A 180 -17.11 -23.81 6.60
C ILE A 180 -18.39 -24.59 6.28
N LEU A 181 -19.53 -24.02 6.67
CA LEU A 181 -20.85 -24.45 6.22
C LEU A 181 -21.00 -24.07 4.73
N PHE A 182 -21.06 -25.07 3.84
CA PHE A 182 -21.43 -24.87 2.45
C PHE A 182 -22.96 -24.73 2.34
N ILE A 183 -23.45 -23.54 2.01
CA ILE A 183 -24.82 -23.36 1.53
C ILE A 183 -24.81 -23.62 0.01
N TYR A 184 -25.34 -24.78 -0.40
CA TYR A 184 -25.66 -25.06 -1.80
C TYR A 184 -26.94 -24.30 -2.18
N VAL A 185 -26.84 -23.37 -3.14
CA VAL A 185 -28.03 -22.85 -3.83
C VAL A 185 -28.27 -23.75 -5.04
N TYR A 186 -29.35 -24.52 -4.95
CA TYR A 186 -29.86 -25.38 -6.01
C TYR A 186 -30.48 -24.52 -7.11
N SER A 187 -30.09 -24.72 -8.38
CA SER A 187 -30.84 -24.23 -9.53
C SER A 187 -31.50 -25.44 -10.19
N PRO A 188 -32.83 -25.55 -10.24
CA PRO A 188 -33.48 -26.56 -11.07
C PRO A 188 -33.32 -26.20 -12.55
N ARG A 189 -33.42 -27.25 -13.37
CA ARG A 189 -33.10 -27.32 -14.81
C ARG A 189 -33.80 -26.27 -15.67
#